data_AF-A0A6N2TWC5-F1
#
_entry.id   AF-A0A6N2TWC5-F1
#
_cell.length_a   1.000
_cell.length_b   1.000
_cell.length_c   1.000
_cell.angle_alpha   90.00
_cell.angle_beta   90.00
_cell.angle_gamma   90.00
#
_symmetry.space_group_name_H-M   'P 1'
#
loop_
_entity.id
_entity.type
_entity.pdbx_description
1 polymer ?
#
loop_
_entity_poly.entity_id
_entity_poly.type
_entity_poly.pdbx_seq_one_letter_code
_entity_poly.pdbx_strand_id
1 'polypeptide(L)'
;METNQYLINHYSSFNEDARLMSKHGSVEFLTTMRYIDKYIKPDDRVLEIGAGTGRYSHALARQGYAVDAVELVEHNIEMFRKNIQPDETITVTQGNALDLSDFSDNQYDITLLLGPLYHLYTKEDKRQALSEAIRVTKQGGVIFAAHVISDGCLLDEGFNRGNINVSEYIEKGLIDPETFASRSQPKDLFELVRKEDIDELMSVFPVSRLHYAASDGCSLFMREAVDAMDDETFELYLKYHFATCEREDLLGVTSHVIDIFQK
;
A
#
# COMPACT_ATOMS: atom_id res chain seq x y z
N MET A 1 -15.98 0.81 -15.02
CA MET A 1 -16.15 2.16 -15.60
C MET A 1 -16.55 3.17 -14.52
N GLU A 2 -17.60 2.90 -13.72
CA GLU A 2 -17.96 3.79 -12.60
C GLU A 2 -16.93 3.82 -11.46
N THR A 3 -16.31 2.68 -11.10
CA THR A 3 -15.27 2.60 -10.04
C THR A 3 -14.07 3.52 -10.31
N ASN A 4 -13.54 3.50 -11.55
CA ASN A 4 -12.41 4.36 -11.92
C ASN A 4 -12.79 5.85 -11.81
N GLN A 5 -14.05 6.21 -12.03
CA GLN A 5 -14.49 7.60 -11.91
C GLN A 5 -14.42 8.11 -10.46
N TYR A 6 -14.78 7.28 -9.47
CA TYR A 6 -14.65 7.63 -8.05
C TYR A 6 -13.18 7.86 -7.67
N LEU A 7 -12.28 6.98 -8.12
CA LEU A 7 -10.84 7.10 -7.85
C LEU A 7 -10.25 8.34 -8.50
N ILE A 8 -10.51 8.55 -9.79
CA ILE A 8 -10.02 9.71 -10.54
C ILE A 8 -10.50 11.01 -9.86
N ASN A 9 -11.78 11.07 -9.45
CA ASN A 9 -12.31 12.25 -8.78
C ASN A 9 -11.63 12.51 -7.42
N HIS A 10 -11.41 11.47 -6.61
CA HIS A 10 -10.74 11.59 -5.31
C HIS A 10 -9.29 12.07 -5.47
N TYR A 11 -8.49 11.35 -6.24
CA TYR A 11 -7.05 11.60 -6.40
C TYR A 11 -6.73 12.84 -7.24
N SER A 12 -7.68 13.35 -8.05
CA SER A 12 -7.51 14.67 -8.69
C SER A 12 -7.56 15.84 -7.70
N SER A 13 -8.00 15.59 -6.45
CA SER A 13 -8.19 16.62 -5.42
C SER A 13 -7.41 16.38 -4.12
N PHE A 14 -6.90 15.16 -3.91
CA PHE A 14 -6.25 14.74 -2.68
C PHE A 14 -4.73 14.83 -2.77
N ASN A 15 -4.08 15.45 -1.78
CA ASN A 15 -2.63 15.59 -1.73
C ASN A 15 -2.01 14.45 -0.91
N GLU A 16 -1.74 13.33 -1.58
CA GLU A 16 -1.15 12.13 -0.97
C GLU A 16 0.27 12.37 -0.43
N ASP A 17 1.05 13.24 -1.08
CA ASP A 17 2.41 13.58 -0.65
C ASP A 17 2.44 14.20 0.75
N ALA A 18 1.45 15.02 1.09
CA ALA A 18 1.37 15.64 2.41
C ALA A 18 1.15 14.60 3.53
N ARG A 19 0.45 13.48 3.25
CA ARG A 19 0.18 12.41 4.22
C ARG A 19 1.47 11.75 4.69
N LEU A 20 2.43 11.54 3.79
CA LEU A 20 3.67 10.80 4.06
C LEU A 20 4.84 11.68 4.54
N MET A 21 4.61 12.97 4.75
CA MET A 21 5.61 13.93 5.22
C MET A 21 5.53 14.21 6.73
N SER A 22 4.41 13.90 7.39
CA SER A 22 4.29 13.95 8.85
C SER A 22 5.09 12.83 9.52
N LYS A 23 5.41 12.96 10.82
CA LYS A 23 6.10 11.88 11.54
C LYS A 23 5.25 10.61 11.55
N HIS A 24 3.97 10.70 11.89
CA HIS A 24 3.08 9.54 11.88
C HIS A 24 2.94 8.86 10.51
N GLY A 25 2.78 9.65 9.44
CA GLY A 25 2.62 9.12 8.09
C GLY A 25 3.93 8.60 7.48
N SER A 26 5.08 9.11 7.94
CA SER A 26 6.38 8.59 7.50
C SER A 26 6.65 7.16 7.98
N VAL A 27 5.97 6.68 9.02
CA VAL A 27 6.16 5.32 9.56
C VAL A 27 5.84 4.25 8.50
N GLU A 28 4.76 4.44 7.75
CA GLU A 28 4.36 3.55 6.64
C GLU A 28 5.47 3.48 5.59
N PHE A 29 5.89 4.65 5.10
CA PHE A 29 6.96 4.78 4.09
C PHE A 29 8.28 4.16 4.57
N LEU A 30 8.71 4.49 5.80
CA LEU A 30 9.96 3.99 6.37
C LEU A 30 9.92 2.48 6.59
N THR A 31 8.78 1.91 6.95
CA THR A 31 8.61 0.47 7.10
C THR A 31 8.71 -0.24 5.75
N THR A 32 7.98 0.24 4.74
CA THR A 32 8.03 -0.33 3.38
C THR A 32 9.45 -0.25 2.81
N MET A 33 10.11 0.91 2.86
CA MET A 33 11.49 1.07 2.40
C MET A 33 12.46 0.16 3.16
N ARG A 34 12.30 0.02 4.48
CA ARG A 34 13.12 -0.90 5.29
C ARG A 34 13.02 -2.34 4.82
N TYR A 35 11.85 -2.81 4.40
CA TYR A 35 11.73 -4.17 3.85
C TYR A 35 12.25 -4.26 2.42
N ILE A 36 12.06 -3.23 1.57
CA ILE A 36 12.67 -3.19 0.24
C ILE A 36 14.19 -3.34 0.35
N ASP A 37 14.83 -2.59 1.26
CA ASP A 37 16.28 -2.63 1.53
C ASP A 37 16.80 -4.01 1.96
N LYS A 38 15.95 -4.90 2.50
CA LYS A 38 16.35 -6.28 2.85
C LYS A 38 16.56 -7.16 1.61
N TYR A 39 15.92 -6.83 0.49
CA TYR A 39 15.82 -7.72 -0.67
C TYR A 39 16.46 -7.16 -1.91
N ILE A 40 16.38 -5.84 -2.11
CA ILE A 40 16.91 -5.17 -3.29
C ILE A 40 18.43 -5.29 -3.33
N LYS A 41 18.96 -5.54 -4.52
CA LYS A 41 20.40 -5.69 -4.80
C LYS A 41 20.83 -4.63 -5.82
N PRO A 42 22.13 -4.31 -5.89
CA PRO A 42 22.65 -3.48 -6.98
C PRO A 42 22.20 -4.00 -8.34
N ASP A 43 21.82 -3.07 -9.22
CA ASP A 43 21.32 -3.32 -10.58
C ASP A 43 19.94 -4.00 -10.68
N ASP A 44 19.23 -4.24 -9.57
CA ASP A 44 17.85 -4.72 -9.60
C ASP A 44 16.92 -3.72 -10.31
N ARG A 45 15.94 -4.24 -11.05
CA ARG A 45 14.87 -3.45 -11.65
C ARG A 45 13.61 -3.50 -10.81
N VAL A 46 13.00 -2.34 -10.60
CA VAL A 46 11.77 -2.20 -9.81
C VAL A 46 10.59 -1.82 -10.71
N LEU A 47 9.45 -2.47 -10.51
CA LEU A 47 8.15 -2.01 -11.02
C LEU A 47 7.31 -1.50 -9.86
N GLU A 48 6.79 -0.27 -9.93
CA GLU A 48 5.77 0.24 -9.01
C GLU A 48 4.41 0.35 -9.71
N ILE A 49 3.38 -0.31 -9.16
CA ILE A 49 2.02 -0.35 -9.71
C ILE A 49 1.09 0.43 -8.79
N GLY A 50 0.42 1.43 -9.35
CA GLY A 50 -0.33 2.44 -8.60
C GLY A 50 0.61 3.42 -7.90
N ALA A 51 1.54 4.00 -8.66
CA ALA A 51 2.64 4.80 -8.13
C ALA A 51 2.24 6.20 -7.61
N GLY A 52 1.01 6.66 -7.90
CA GLY A 52 0.55 7.99 -7.53
C GLY A 52 1.48 9.08 -8.06
N THR A 53 1.94 9.95 -7.16
CA THR A 53 2.91 11.02 -7.44
C THR A 53 4.38 10.56 -7.42
N GLY A 54 4.64 9.26 -7.22
CA GLY A 54 5.96 8.65 -7.36
C GLY A 54 6.81 8.62 -6.09
N ARG A 55 6.22 8.70 -4.89
CA ARG A 55 6.96 8.76 -3.61
C ARG A 55 8.05 7.67 -3.49
N TYR A 56 7.69 6.40 -3.71
CA TYR A 56 8.63 5.28 -3.62
C TYR A 56 9.55 5.24 -4.85
N SER A 57 9.00 5.43 -6.06
CA SER A 57 9.78 5.54 -7.29
C SER A 57 10.93 6.55 -7.21
N HIS A 58 10.67 7.78 -6.77
CA HIS A 58 11.70 8.80 -6.59
C HIS A 58 12.73 8.40 -5.52
N ALA A 59 12.27 7.82 -4.40
CA ALA A 59 13.17 7.39 -3.33
C ALA A 59 14.14 6.30 -3.82
N LEU A 60 13.65 5.31 -4.57
CA LEU A 60 14.47 4.22 -5.11
C LEU A 60 15.37 4.70 -6.25
N ALA A 61 14.87 5.56 -7.14
CA ALA A 61 15.69 6.11 -8.22
C ALA A 61 16.86 6.95 -7.69
N ARG A 62 16.66 7.72 -6.62
CA ARG A 62 17.74 8.45 -5.92
C ARG A 62 18.78 7.55 -5.26
N GLN A 63 18.44 6.29 -4.98
CA GLN A 63 19.39 5.29 -4.53
C GLN A 63 20.13 4.60 -5.70
N GLY A 64 19.81 4.95 -6.95
CA GLY A 64 20.46 4.45 -8.16
C GLY A 64 19.74 3.29 -8.85
N TYR A 65 18.52 2.94 -8.43
CA TYR A 65 17.74 1.88 -9.06
C TYR A 65 16.96 2.38 -10.28
N ALA A 66 16.82 1.52 -11.28
CA ALA A 66 15.93 1.78 -12.42
C ALA A 66 14.50 1.40 -12.03
N VAL A 67 13.59 2.36 -12.11
CA VAL A 67 12.18 2.18 -11.73
C VAL A 67 11.27 2.40 -12.94
N ASP A 68 10.45 1.40 -13.24
CA ASP A 68 9.30 1.57 -14.12
C ASP A 68 8.05 1.73 -13.23
N ALA A 69 7.21 2.70 -13.54
CA ALA A 69 6.03 3.02 -12.75
C ALA A 69 4.76 2.98 -13.61
N VAL A 70 3.70 2.42 -13.04
CA VAL A 70 2.35 2.36 -13.62
C VAL A 70 1.41 3.16 -12.74
N GLU A 71 0.69 4.09 -13.36
CA GLU A 71 -0.31 4.90 -12.66
C GLU A 71 -1.57 5.04 -13.51
N LEU A 72 -2.75 5.07 -12.87
CA LEU A 72 -4.03 5.12 -13.55
C LEU A 72 -4.46 6.58 -13.85
N VAL A 73 -4.20 7.49 -12.91
CA VAL A 73 -4.73 8.85 -12.89
C VAL A 73 -3.78 9.82 -13.58
N GLU A 74 -4.22 10.43 -14.69
CA GLU A 74 -3.40 11.36 -15.48
C GLU A 74 -2.85 12.53 -14.66
N HIS A 75 -3.65 13.09 -13.74
CA HIS A 75 -3.21 14.18 -12.87
C HIS A 75 -1.98 13.78 -12.02
N ASN A 76 -1.99 12.56 -11.47
CA ASN A 76 -0.88 12.03 -10.68
C ASN A 76 0.36 11.84 -11.56
N ILE A 77 0.19 11.32 -12.78
CA ILE A 77 1.27 11.15 -13.77
C ILE A 77 1.91 12.51 -14.11
N GLU A 78 1.12 13.55 -14.32
CA GLU A 78 1.63 14.90 -14.58
C GLU A 78 2.48 15.42 -13.40
N MET A 79 2.00 15.23 -12.17
CA MET A 79 2.71 15.65 -10.97
C MET A 79 3.99 14.85 -10.74
N PHE A 80 3.91 13.53 -10.91
CA PHE A 80 5.05 12.62 -10.86
C PHE A 80 6.13 13.08 -11.86
N ARG A 81 5.78 13.22 -13.15
CA ARG A 81 6.75 13.64 -14.19
C ARG A 81 7.39 15.00 -13.91
N LYS A 82 6.67 15.95 -13.30
CA LYS A 82 7.23 17.27 -12.91
C LYS A 82 8.31 17.17 -11.84
N ASN A 83 8.27 16.13 -11.00
CA ASN A 83 9.19 15.96 -9.88
C ASN A 83 10.41 15.10 -10.22
N ILE A 84 10.44 14.45 -11.40
CA ILE A 84 11.57 13.62 -11.85
C ILE A 84 12.82 14.50 -11.98
N GLN A 85 13.89 14.11 -11.28
CA GLN A 85 15.18 14.78 -11.36
C GLN A 85 16.06 14.18 -12.48
N PRO A 86 17.02 14.93 -13.05
CA PRO A 86 17.84 14.46 -14.17
C PRO A 86 18.67 13.20 -13.90
N ASP A 87 18.97 12.91 -12.63
CA ASP A 87 19.73 11.75 -12.16
C ASP A 87 18.83 10.55 -11.79
N GLU A 88 17.52 10.73 -11.77
CA GLU A 88 16.56 9.65 -11.49
C GLU A 88 16.26 8.85 -12.77
N THR A 89 16.48 7.53 -12.72
CA THR A 89 16.15 6.62 -13.83
C THR A 89 14.73 6.08 -13.64
N ILE A 90 13.73 6.85 -14.08
CA ILE A 90 12.30 6.52 -13.93
C ILE A 90 11.58 6.57 -15.27
N THR A 91 10.76 5.55 -15.58
CA THR A 91 9.75 5.58 -16.65
C THR A 91 8.36 5.58 -16.04
N VAL A 92 7.43 6.42 -16.54
CA VAL A 92 6.04 6.46 -16.06
C VAL A 92 5.07 6.18 -17.19
N THR A 93 4.31 5.09 -17.05
CA THR A 93 3.31 4.61 -18.01
C THR A 93 1.91 4.73 -17.41
N GLN A 94 0.96 5.26 -18.19
CA GLN A 94 -0.45 5.23 -17.79
C GLN A 94 -0.99 3.83 -17.98
N GLY A 95 -1.55 3.21 -16.93
CA GLY A 95 -2.03 1.84 -17.01
C GLY A 95 -2.92 1.44 -15.84
N ASN A 96 -3.50 0.24 -15.94
CA ASN A 96 -4.36 -0.33 -14.91
C ASN A 96 -3.69 -1.58 -14.33
N ALA A 97 -3.71 -1.74 -13.01
CA ALA A 97 -3.12 -2.90 -12.34
C ALA A 97 -3.70 -4.25 -12.80
N LEU A 98 -4.91 -4.25 -13.38
CA LEU A 98 -5.55 -5.46 -13.93
C LEU A 98 -4.98 -5.90 -15.29
N ASP A 99 -4.25 -5.03 -15.98
CA ASP A 99 -3.68 -5.27 -17.30
C ASP A 99 -2.32 -4.58 -17.44
N LEU A 100 -1.26 -5.38 -17.31
CA LEU A 100 0.14 -4.98 -17.48
C LEU A 100 0.71 -5.58 -18.77
N SER A 101 -0.10 -5.74 -19.84
CA SER A 101 0.35 -6.36 -21.10
C SER A 101 1.54 -5.66 -21.76
N ASP A 102 1.75 -4.38 -21.47
CA ASP A 102 2.90 -3.58 -21.95
C ASP A 102 4.22 -3.99 -21.29
N PHE A 103 4.16 -4.80 -20.24
CA PHE A 103 5.31 -5.30 -19.48
C PHE A 103 5.52 -6.80 -19.71
N SER A 104 6.77 -7.16 -19.94
CA SER A 104 7.13 -8.55 -20.23
C SER A 104 7.08 -9.42 -18.98
N ASP A 105 6.78 -10.69 -19.16
CA ASP A 105 6.90 -11.70 -18.10
C ASP A 105 8.34 -11.73 -17.55
N ASN A 106 8.48 -11.93 -16.24
CA ASN A 106 9.78 -12.13 -15.58
C ASN A 106 10.81 -11.02 -15.85
N GLN A 107 10.36 -9.76 -15.82
CA GLN A 107 11.19 -8.59 -16.11
C GLN A 107 11.80 -7.93 -14.87
N TYR A 108 11.10 -7.97 -13.72
CA TYR A 108 11.46 -7.19 -12.54
C TYR A 108 11.95 -8.06 -11.38
N ASP A 109 12.94 -7.57 -10.64
CA ASP A 109 13.49 -8.21 -9.45
C ASP A 109 12.61 -7.92 -8.23
N ILE A 110 12.10 -6.68 -8.15
CA ILE A 110 11.15 -6.22 -7.13
C ILE A 110 9.90 -5.67 -7.84
N THR A 111 8.71 -6.06 -7.38
CA THR A 111 7.44 -5.45 -7.82
C THR A 111 6.66 -4.93 -6.62
N LEU A 112 6.29 -3.65 -6.67
CA LEU A 112 5.55 -2.95 -5.63
C LEU A 112 4.10 -2.75 -6.11
N LEU A 113 3.14 -3.34 -5.39
CA LEU A 113 1.70 -3.23 -5.60
C LEU A 113 1.09 -2.54 -4.39
N LEU A 114 1.37 -1.25 -4.23
CA LEU A 114 1.16 -0.51 -2.97
C LEU A 114 -0.14 0.30 -2.91
N GLY A 115 -0.80 0.49 -4.05
CA GLY A 115 -2.05 1.25 -4.16
C GLY A 115 -3.27 0.43 -4.61
N PRO A 116 -3.15 -0.43 -5.63
CA PRO A 116 -4.34 -0.92 -6.33
C PRO A 116 -5.29 -1.79 -5.50
N LEU A 117 -4.78 -2.66 -4.61
CA LEU A 117 -5.59 -3.73 -4.02
C LEU A 117 -6.76 -3.22 -3.19
N TYR A 118 -6.58 -2.12 -2.45
CA TYR A 118 -7.66 -1.52 -1.66
C TYR A 118 -8.61 -0.66 -2.50
N HIS A 119 -8.48 -0.65 -3.84
CA HIS A 119 -9.45 -0.05 -4.76
C HIS A 119 -10.18 -1.08 -5.62
N LEU A 120 -9.95 -2.37 -5.39
CA LEU A 120 -10.55 -3.50 -6.10
C LEU A 120 -11.51 -4.24 -5.17
N TYR A 121 -12.80 -4.25 -5.52
CA TYR A 121 -13.87 -4.71 -4.63
C TYR A 121 -14.36 -6.13 -4.92
N THR A 122 -13.71 -6.82 -5.87
CA THR A 122 -14.02 -8.21 -6.21
C THR A 122 -12.79 -9.08 -6.01
N LYS A 123 -13.02 -10.35 -5.69
CA LYS A 123 -11.94 -11.32 -5.52
C LYS A 123 -11.23 -11.59 -6.85
N GLU A 124 -11.99 -11.60 -7.93
CA GLU A 124 -11.52 -11.79 -9.30
C GLU A 124 -10.56 -10.67 -9.70
N ASP A 125 -10.94 -9.40 -9.50
CA ASP A 125 -10.08 -8.26 -9.84
C ASP A 125 -8.80 -8.24 -9.00
N LYS A 126 -8.91 -8.47 -7.67
CA LYS A 126 -7.73 -8.56 -6.80
C LYS A 126 -6.77 -9.67 -7.23
N ARG A 127 -7.32 -10.84 -7.57
CA ARG A 127 -6.52 -11.96 -8.08
C ARG A 127 -5.90 -11.65 -9.43
N GLN A 128 -6.59 -10.92 -10.29
CA GLN A 128 -6.05 -10.49 -11.58
C GLN A 128 -4.86 -9.53 -11.38
N ALA A 129 -4.99 -8.51 -10.53
CA ALA A 129 -3.89 -7.59 -10.22
C ALA A 129 -2.67 -8.31 -9.61
N LEU A 130 -2.89 -9.23 -8.67
CA LEU A 130 -1.83 -10.06 -8.10
C LEU A 130 -1.20 -10.98 -9.15
N SER A 131 -2.00 -11.55 -10.05
CA SER A 131 -1.50 -12.40 -11.14
C SER A 131 -0.59 -11.62 -12.08
N GLU A 132 -0.95 -10.39 -12.43
CA GLU A 132 -0.14 -9.51 -13.27
C GLU A 132 1.16 -9.12 -12.58
N ALA A 133 1.10 -8.71 -11.30
CA ALA A 133 2.30 -8.41 -10.50
C ALA A 133 3.23 -9.63 -10.39
N ILE A 134 2.69 -10.83 -10.16
CA ILE A 134 3.45 -12.08 -10.15
C ILE A 134 4.03 -12.37 -11.54
N ARG A 135 3.26 -12.22 -12.61
CA ARG A 135 3.69 -12.52 -13.99
C ARG A 135 4.93 -11.70 -14.37
N VAL A 136 4.90 -10.39 -14.15
CA VAL A 136 5.99 -9.47 -14.52
C VAL A 136 7.22 -9.59 -13.60
N THR A 137 7.06 -10.14 -12.39
CA THR A 137 8.17 -10.43 -11.47
C THR A 137 8.97 -11.65 -11.94
N LYS A 138 10.30 -11.61 -11.84
CA LYS A 138 11.20 -12.74 -12.13
C LYS A 138 10.97 -13.91 -11.17
N GLN A 139 11.30 -15.12 -11.60
CA GLN A 139 11.41 -16.26 -10.68
C GLN A 139 12.43 -15.94 -9.57
N GLY A 140 12.02 -16.12 -8.31
CA GLY A 140 12.81 -15.72 -7.14
C GLY A 140 12.78 -14.22 -6.83
N GLY A 141 12.10 -13.40 -7.63
CA GLY A 141 11.85 -11.99 -7.35
C GLY A 141 10.82 -11.80 -6.24
N VAL A 142 10.80 -10.61 -5.65
CA VAL A 142 10.00 -10.30 -4.46
C VAL A 142 8.90 -9.29 -4.80
N ILE A 143 7.69 -9.58 -4.34
CA ILE A 143 6.51 -8.74 -4.51
C ILE A 143 6.09 -8.19 -3.15
N PHE A 144 5.72 -6.92 -3.15
CA PHE A 144 5.20 -6.17 -2.00
C PHE A 144 3.78 -5.76 -2.31
N ALA A 145 2.80 -6.24 -1.54
CA ALA A 145 1.39 -5.93 -1.72
C ALA A 145 0.84 -5.21 -0.47
N ALA A 146 0.30 -4.02 -0.66
CA ALA A 146 -0.30 -3.26 0.44
C ALA A 146 -1.81 -3.49 0.53
N HIS A 147 -2.32 -3.56 1.76
CA HIS A 147 -3.74 -3.67 2.05
C HIS A 147 -4.13 -2.73 3.18
N VAL A 148 -5.40 -2.32 3.21
CA VAL A 148 -5.97 -1.53 4.30
C VAL A 148 -6.72 -2.46 5.26
N ILE A 149 -6.33 -2.42 6.54
CA ILE A 149 -6.83 -3.31 7.58
C ILE A 149 -8.01 -2.69 8.31
N SER A 150 -9.13 -3.41 8.34
CA SER A 150 -10.39 -2.91 8.87
C SER A 150 -10.32 -2.57 10.36
N ASP A 151 -9.68 -3.41 11.18
CA ASP A 151 -9.66 -3.23 12.63
C ASP A 151 -8.93 -1.94 13.04
N GLY A 152 -7.74 -1.67 12.50
CA GLY A 152 -7.01 -0.41 12.74
C GLY A 152 -7.76 0.82 12.22
N CYS A 153 -8.36 0.73 11.03
CA CYS A 153 -9.20 1.81 10.49
C CYS A 153 -10.44 2.08 11.35
N LEU A 154 -11.10 1.06 11.89
CA LEU A 154 -12.25 1.25 12.78
C LEU A 154 -11.85 1.89 14.10
N LEU A 155 -10.72 1.49 14.69
CA LEU A 155 -10.21 2.11 15.91
C LEU A 155 -9.93 3.61 15.72
N ASP A 156 -9.25 3.96 14.64
CA ASP A 156 -8.87 5.35 14.38
C ASP A 156 -9.98 6.17 13.71
N GLU A 157 -10.34 5.85 12.48
CA GLU A 157 -11.30 6.64 11.70
C GLU A 157 -12.74 6.46 12.16
N GLY A 158 -13.08 5.30 12.72
CA GLY A 158 -14.39 5.01 13.27
C GLY A 158 -14.62 5.58 14.67
N PHE A 159 -13.88 5.07 15.66
CA PHE A 159 -14.14 5.37 17.06
C PHE A 159 -13.41 6.62 17.58
N ASN A 160 -12.15 6.85 17.16
CA ASN A 160 -11.36 7.98 17.65
C ASN A 160 -11.74 9.29 16.94
N ARG A 161 -11.75 9.29 15.60
CA ARG A 161 -11.98 10.50 14.79
C ARG A 161 -13.43 10.71 14.37
N GLY A 162 -14.23 9.65 14.30
CA GLY A 162 -15.63 9.73 13.87
C GLY A 162 -15.81 10.09 12.39
N ASN A 163 -14.77 9.93 11.56
CA ASN A 163 -14.85 10.10 10.10
C ASN A 163 -15.70 8.98 9.47
N ILE A 164 -15.70 7.79 10.09
CA ILE A 164 -16.60 6.68 9.77
C ILE A 164 -17.65 6.57 10.87
N ASN A 165 -18.92 6.80 10.54
CA ASN A 165 -20.02 6.57 11.47
C ASN A 165 -20.29 5.07 11.61
N VAL A 166 -19.68 4.43 12.62
CA VAL A 166 -19.76 2.97 12.83
C VAL A 166 -21.21 2.49 12.94
N SER A 167 -22.07 3.20 13.68
CA SER A 167 -23.49 2.83 13.81
C SER A 167 -24.23 2.86 12.47
N GLU A 168 -24.00 3.89 11.65
CA GLU A 168 -24.64 4.01 10.34
C GLU A 168 -24.14 2.91 9.37
N TYR A 169 -22.86 2.54 9.45
CA TYR A 169 -22.30 1.46 8.65
C TYR A 169 -22.86 0.09 9.06
N ILE A 170 -23.12 -0.13 10.35
CA ILE A 170 -23.85 -1.30 10.85
C ILE A 170 -25.29 -1.31 10.31
N GLU A 171 -26.02 -0.20 10.40
CA GLU A 171 -27.40 -0.09 9.88
C GLU A 171 -27.49 -0.37 8.38
N LYS A 172 -26.45 0.00 7.63
CA LYS A 172 -26.31 -0.26 6.18
C LYS A 172 -25.84 -1.67 5.85
N GLY A 173 -25.49 -2.49 6.85
CA GLY A 173 -24.96 -3.84 6.66
C GLY A 173 -23.54 -3.87 6.06
N LEU A 174 -22.78 -2.78 6.19
CA LEU A 174 -21.38 -2.68 5.78
C LEU A 174 -20.42 -3.12 6.89
N ILE A 175 -20.90 -3.15 8.14
CA ILE A 175 -20.18 -3.73 9.29
C ILE A 175 -21.12 -4.71 9.98
N ASP A 176 -20.63 -5.92 10.24
CA ASP A 176 -21.36 -6.89 11.04
C ASP A 176 -21.40 -6.47 12.53
N PRO A 177 -22.57 -6.42 13.19
CA PRO A 177 -22.69 -5.88 14.55
C PRO A 177 -22.07 -6.77 15.66
N GLU A 178 -21.80 -8.05 15.37
CA GLU A 178 -21.25 -8.99 16.36
C GLU A 178 -19.75 -9.20 16.16
N THR A 179 -19.33 -9.40 14.91
CA THR A 179 -17.95 -9.72 14.52
C THR A 179 -17.16 -8.52 14.03
N PHE A 180 -17.83 -7.41 13.73
CA PHE A 180 -17.26 -6.20 13.12
C PHE A 180 -16.55 -6.45 11.78
N ALA A 181 -16.83 -7.58 11.12
CA ALA A 181 -16.35 -7.83 9.77
C ALA A 181 -16.90 -6.76 8.81
N SER A 182 -16.02 -6.13 8.04
CA SER A 182 -16.36 -5.06 7.11
C SER A 182 -16.67 -5.60 5.71
N ARG A 183 -17.52 -4.88 4.99
CA ARG A 183 -17.76 -5.02 3.56
C ARG A 183 -17.66 -3.65 2.93
N SER A 184 -16.90 -3.52 1.86
CA SER A 184 -16.75 -2.26 1.13
C SER A 184 -17.43 -2.31 -0.23
N GLN A 185 -17.80 -1.14 -0.72
CA GLN A 185 -18.36 -0.90 -2.04
C GLN A 185 -17.57 0.20 -2.74
N PRO A 186 -17.61 0.32 -4.09
CA PRO A 186 -16.88 1.33 -4.84
C PRO A 186 -16.99 2.78 -4.33
N LYS A 187 -18.14 3.15 -3.75
CA LYS A 187 -18.39 4.48 -3.19
C LYS A 187 -17.60 4.77 -1.90
N ASP A 188 -17.10 3.74 -1.22
CA ASP A 188 -16.38 3.85 0.05
C ASP A 188 -14.88 4.16 -0.17
N LEU A 189 -14.44 4.23 -1.44
CA LEU A 189 -13.08 4.52 -1.94
C LEU A 189 -12.02 3.47 -1.58
N PHE A 190 -12.10 2.89 -0.38
CA PHE A 190 -11.16 1.89 0.12
C PHE A 190 -11.87 0.59 0.51
N GLU A 191 -11.35 -0.53 0.04
CA GLU A 191 -11.69 -1.85 0.55
C GLU A 191 -10.95 -2.11 1.86
N LEU A 192 -11.72 -2.43 2.91
CA LEU A 192 -11.20 -2.78 4.22
C LEU A 192 -11.26 -4.29 4.40
N VAL A 193 -10.11 -4.90 4.69
CA VAL A 193 -9.98 -6.36 4.82
C VAL A 193 -9.38 -6.74 6.17
N ARG A 194 -9.51 -8.01 6.54
CA ARG A 194 -8.74 -8.64 7.62
C ARG A 194 -7.67 -9.56 7.08
N LYS A 195 -6.81 -10.02 7.99
CA LYS A 195 -5.72 -10.94 7.64
C LYS A 195 -6.24 -12.23 7.00
N GLU A 196 -7.33 -12.79 7.52
CA GLU A 196 -7.94 -14.01 6.98
C GLU A 196 -8.43 -13.84 5.53
N ASP A 197 -8.92 -12.65 5.15
CA ASP A 197 -9.33 -12.35 3.78
C ASP A 197 -8.12 -12.34 2.84
N ILE A 198 -6.99 -11.78 3.30
CA ILE A 198 -5.73 -11.75 2.56
C ILE A 198 -5.16 -13.17 2.43
N ASP A 199 -5.19 -13.97 3.50
CA ASP A 199 -4.75 -15.36 3.48
C ASP A 199 -5.58 -16.20 2.50
N GLU A 200 -6.91 -16.01 2.48
CA GLU A 200 -7.79 -16.66 1.50
C GLU A 200 -7.50 -16.19 0.06
N LEU A 201 -7.29 -14.89 -0.13
CA LEU A 201 -6.96 -14.30 -1.43
C LEU A 201 -5.67 -14.91 -2.00
N MET A 202 -4.63 -15.02 -1.15
CA MET A 202 -3.30 -15.47 -1.53
C MET A 202 -3.18 -17.00 -1.70
N SER A 203 -4.08 -17.78 -1.11
CA SER A 203 -4.05 -19.25 -1.08
C SER A 203 -3.96 -19.96 -2.45
N VAL A 204 -4.30 -19.27 -3.54
CA VAL A 204 -4.31 -19.84 -4.90
C VAL A 204 -2.99 -19.62 -5.66
N PHE A 205 -2.12 -18.76 -5.16
CA PHE A 205 -0.88 -18.42 -5.84
C PHE A 205 0.27 -19.33 -5.37
N PRO A 206 1.09 -19.85 -6.29
CA PRO A 206 2.23 -20.69 -5.95
C PRO A 206 3.43 -19.84 -5.49
N VAL A 207 3.23 -18.98 -4.48
CA VAL A 207 4.22 -18.05 -3.94
C VAL A 207 4.56 -18.39 -2.49
N SER A 208 5.72 -17.95 -2.01
CA SER A 208 6.13 -18.11 -0.62
C SER A 208 6.11 -16.77 0.10
N ARG A 209 5.22 -16.61 1.09
CA ARG A 209 5.21 -15.43 1.94
C ARG A 209 6.49 -15.36 2.77
N LEU A 210 7.18 -14.23 2.68
CA LEU A 210 8.41 -13.93 3.42
C LEU A 210 8.12 -13.15 4.70
N HIS A 211 7.25 -12.14 4.60
CA HIS A 211 6.85 -11.29 5.72
C HIS A 211 5.38 -10.88 5.60
N TYR A 212 4.78 -10.57 6.75
CA TYR A 212 3.51 -9.88 6.84
C TYR A 212 3.66 -8.87 7.99
N ALA A 213 3.72 -7.59 7.66
CA ALA A 213 4.13 -6.56 8.60
C ALA A 213 3.14 -5.39 8.66
N ALA A 214 2.81 -4.96 9.86
CA ALA A 214 2.11 -3.71 10.13
C ALA A 214 2.96 -2.52 9.64
N SER A 215 2.53 -1.87 8.56
CA SER A 215 3.31 -0.80 7.92
C SER A 215 3.36 0.45 8.79
N ASP A 216 2.25 0.79 9.42
CA ASP A 216 2.12 1.98 10.29
C ASP A 216 1.94 1.64 11.77
N GLY A 217 1.60 0.40 12.11
CA GLY A 217 1.32 0.00 13.49
C GLY A 217 0.24 0.91 14.09
N CYS A 218 0.43 1.40 15.31
CA CYS A 218 -0.52 2.34 15.91
C CYS A 218 -0.28 3.81 15.52
N SER A 219 0.63 4.13 14.59
CA SER A 219 1.05 5.52 14.36
C SER A 219 -0.09 6.44 13.95
N LEU A 220 -1.08 5.95 13.18
CA LEU A 220 -2.25 6.72 12.80
C LEU A 220 -3.20 6.94 13.98
N PHE A 221 -3.45 5.90 14.78
CA PHE A 221 -4.30 5.99 15.97
C PHE A 221 -3.75 6.97 17.02
N MET A 222 -2.42 7.05 17.17
CA MET A 222 -1.75 7.98 18.09
C MET A 222 -1.01 9.11 17.37
N ARG A 223 -1.50 9.55 16.20
CA ARG A 223 -0.82 10.52 15.34
C ARG A 223 -0.41 11.81 16.05
N GLU A 224 -1.25 12.38 16.92
CA GLU A 224 -0.93 13.62 17.63
C GLU A 224 0.24 13.40 18.60
N ALA A 225 0.31 12.22 19.23
CA ALA A 225 1.40 11.87 20.12
C ALA A 225 2.69 11.64 19.34
N VAL A 226 2.63 10.96 18.19
CA VAL A 226 3.79 10.70 17.32
C VAL A 226 4.34 12.00 16.72
N ASP A 227 3.46 12.89 16.25
CA ASP A 227 3.87 14.18 15.69
C ASP A 227 4.44 15.14 16.74
N ALA A 228 4.04 14.99 18.01
CA ALA A 228 4.58 15.77 19.12
C ALA A 228 5.95 15.28 19.62
N MET A 229 6.43 14.11 19.18
CA MET A 229 7.76 13.60 19.55
C MET A 229 8.85 14.52 19.01
N ASP A 230 9.91 14.73 19.78
CA ASP A 230 11.18 15.22 19.22
C ASP A 230 11.84 14.13 18.36
N ASP A 231 12.95 14.46 17.70
CA ASP A 231 13.59 13.54 16.75
C ASP A 231 14.20 12.32 17.45
N GLU A 232 14.79 12.49 18.64
CA GLU A 232 15.36 11.40 19.42
C GLU A 232 14.28 10.41 19.88
N THR A 233 13.15 10.90 20.37
CA THR A 233 12.01 10.06 20.78
C THR A 233 11.40 9.36 19.58
N PHE A 234 11.27 10.06 18.44
CA PHE A 234 10.72 9.46 17.23
C PHE A 234 11.62 8.34 16.67
N GLU A 235 12.94 8.49 16.73
CA GLU A 235 13.89 7.43 16.38
C GLU A 235 13.75 6.20 17.29
N LEU A 236 13.54 6.40 18.60
CA LEU A 236 13.26 5.29 19.52
C LEU A 236 11.91 4.63 19.24
N TYR A 237 10.89 5.42 18.91
CA TYR A 237 9.59 4.91 18.48
C TYR A 237 9.72 4.04 17.22
N LEU A 238 10.47 4.48 16.20
CA LEU A 238 10.72 3.67 15.00
C LEU A 238 11.45 2.36 15.32
N LYS A 239 12.46 2.39 16.21
CA LYS A 239 13.15 1.16 16.66
C LYS A 239 12.19 0.18 17.33
N TYR A 240 11.30 0.69 18.19
CA TYR A 240 10.25 -0.11 18.81
C TYR A 240 9.31 -0.69 17.74
N HIS A 241 8.77 0.16 16.86
CA HIS A 241 7.88 -0.23 15.77
C HIS A 241 8.48 -1.36 14.92
N PHE A 242 9.72 -1.19 14.44
CA PHE A 242 10.40 -2.21 13.65
C PHE A 242 10.70 -3.50 14.41
N ALA A 243 10.79 -3.46 15.74
CA ALA A 243 10.94 -4.65 16.57
C ALA A 243 9.61 -5.40 16.78
N THR A 244 8.48 -4.75 16.53
CA THR A 244 7.14 -5.28 16.84
C THR A 244 6.22 -5.40 15.62
N CYS A 245 6.57 -4.86 14.46
CA CYS A 245 5.65 -4.75 13.32
C CYS A 245 5.23 -6.11 12.70
N GLU A 246 5.94 -7.19 12.98
CA GLU A 246 5.54 -8.56 12.58
C GLU A 246 4.92 -9.37 13.73
N ARG A 247 4.75 -8.79 14.93
CA ARG A 247 4.14 -9.51 16.04
C ARG A 247 2.65 -9.74 15.77
N GLU A 248 2.24 -11.01 15.78
CA GLU A 248 0.87 -11.43 15.48
C GLU A 248 -0.18 -10.73 16.35
N ASP A 249 0.12 -10.49 17.63
CA ASP A 249 -0.78 -9.84 18.58
C ASP A 249 -0.94 -8.32 18.37
N LEU A 250 -0.17 -7.73 17.45
CA LEU A 250 -0.20 -6.31 17.13
C LEU A 250 -0.60 -5.99 15.69
N LEU A 251 -0.65 -6.99 14.80
CA LEU A 251 -0.93 -6.80 13.37
C LEU A 251 -2.29 -6.15 13.09
N GLY A 252 -3.33 -6.47 13.87
CA GLY A 252 -4.68 -5.94 13.66
C GLY A 252 -4.83 -4.46 13.98
N VAL A 253 -3.89 -3.86 14.72
CA VAL A 253 -3.97 -2.44 15.13
C VAL A 253 -3.54 -1.50 14.00
N THR A 254 -2.81 -2.02 13.02
CA THR A 254 -2.34 -1.25 11.86
C THR A 254 -3.50 -0.84 10.96
N SER A 255 -3.42 0.32 10.32
CA SER A 255 -4.35 0.67 9.24
C SER A 255 -3.85 0.16 7.89
N HIS A 256 -2.53 0.09 7.71
CA HIS A 256 -1.92 -0.42 6.48
C HIS A 256 -0.99 -1.59 6.81
N VAL A 257 -1.11 -2.67 6.05
CA VAL A 257 -0.20 -3.81 6.13
C VAL A 257 0.55 -3.96 4.82
N ILE A 258 1.75 -4.52 4.90
CA ILE A 258 2.50 -4.99 3.74
C ILE A 258 2.66 -6.52 3.79
N ASP A 259 2.12 -7.20 2.78
CA ASP A 259 2.34 -8.62 2.52
C ASP A 259 3.49 -8.76 1.51
N ILE A 260 4.55 -9.47 1.90
CA ILE A 260 5.78 -9.58 1.12
C ILE A 260 6.01 -11.04 0.80
N PHE A 261 6.07 -11.38 -0.48
CA PHE A 261 6.15 -12.76 -0.96
C PHE A 261 7.07 -12.92 -2.16
N GLN A 262 7.65 -14.11 -2.28
CA GLN A 262 8.55 -14.50 -3.36
C GLN A 262 7.82 -15.35 -4.41
N LYS A 263 8.09 -15.08 -5.68
CA LYS A 263 7.65 -15.90 -6.82
C LYS A 263 8.49 -17.17 -7.00
#